data_AF-A0A3Q8VHT7-F1
#
_entry.id   AF-A0A3Q8VHT7-F1
#
_cell.length_a   1.000
_cell.length_b   1.000
_cell.length_c   1.000
_cell.angle_alpha   90.00
_cell.angle_beta   90.00
_cell.angle_gamma   90.00
#
_symmetry.space_group_name_H-M   'P 1'
#
loop_
_entity.id
_entity.type
_entity.pdbx_description
1 polymer ?
#
loop_
_entity_poly.entity_id
_entity_poly.type
_entity_poly.pdbx_seq_one_letter_code
_entity_poly.pdbx_strand_id
1 'polypeptide(L)'
;MIAIHGAMLATADDFHGPAAYLALCTVAGLQPTAEGYGLFLVLDGGGRPYTAVTWDVDYVRMLLDAWGTALQAGEELHIEVPAEKVLGHIPEWPWMWVGLTAWPAGARPSAGD
;
A
#
# COMPACT_ATOMS: atom_id res chain seq x y z
N MET A 1 -5.95 -5.40 -15.59
CA MET A 1 -4.75 -5.61 -14.76
C MET A 1 -4.14 -4.26 -14.46
N ILE A 2 -3.56 -4.10 -13.28
CA ILE A 2 -2.89 -2.88 -12.81
C ILE A 2 -1.52 -3.30 -12.31
N ALA A 3 -0.46 -2.74 -12.89
CA ALA A 3 0.89 -2.96 -12.40
C ALA A 3 1.07 -2.28 -11.04
N ILE A 4 1.57 -3.02 -10.05
CA ILE A 4 1.86 -2.49 -8.73
C ILE A 4 3.37 -2.46 -8.49
N HIS A 5 3.85 -1.41 -7.84
CA HIS A 5 5.26 -1.21 -7.53
C HIS A 5 5.56 -1.38 -6.03
N GLY A 6 4.54 -1.73 -5.25
CA GLY A 6 4.62 -1.99 -3.83
C GLY A 6 3.24 -2.24 -3.25
N ALA A 7 3.20 -2.86 -2.07
CA ALA A 7 1.98 -2.96 -1.30
C ALA A 7 2.25 -2.76 0.19
N MET A 8 1.18 -2.51 0.93
CA MET A 8 1.18 -2.39 2.37
C MET A 8 -0.15 -2.88 2.93
N LEU A 9 -0.10 -3.44 4.13
CA LEU A 9 -1.27 -3.74 4.94
C LEU A 9 -1.60 -2.52 5.82
N ALA A 10 -2.86 -2.07 5.75
CA ALA A 10 -3.45 -1.11 6.66
C ALA A 10 -4.47 -1.84 7.54
N THR A 11 -3.96 -2.60 8.52
CA THR A 11 -4.76 -3.24 9.57
C THR A 11 -4.38 -2.65 10.93
N ALA A 12 -5.20 -2.84 11.97
CA ALA A 12 -4.83 -2.36 13.30
C ALA A 12 -3.51 -2.97 13.81
N ASP A 13 -3.25 -4.24 13.50
CA ASP A 13 -2.02 -4.94 13.90
C ASP A 13 -0.80 -4.45 13.12
N ASP A 14 -0.96 -4.20 11.81
CA ASP A 14 0.11 -3.73 10.94
C ASP A 14 0.39 -2.22 11.10
N PHE A 15 -0.55 -1.47 11.68
CA PHE A 15 -0.58 -0.01 11.68
C PHE A 15 -0.55 0.59 13.10
N HIS A 16 0.44 0.21 13.90
CA HIS A 16 0.69 0.77 15.26
C HIS A 16 -0.52 0.78 16.21
N GLY A 17 -1.48 -0.13 16.00
CA GLY A 17 -2.67 -0.28 16.82
C GLY A 17 -3.91 0.45 16.27
N PRO A 18 -5.07 0.24 16.94
CA PRO A 18 -6.37 0.69 16.43
C PRO A 18 -6.48 2.20 16.20
N ALA A 19 -5.85 3.02 17.04
CA ALA A 19 -5.95 4.47 16.93
C ALA A 19 -5.29 5.02 15.65
N ALA A 20 -4.13 4.47 15.27
CA ALA A 20 -3.42 4.87 14.07
C ALA A 20 -4.12 4.36 12.80
N TYR A 21 -4.68 3.14 12.84
CA TYR A 21 -5.55 2.65 11.76
C TYR A 21 -6.77 3.54 11.53
N LEU A 22 -7.47 3.97 12.59
CA LEU A 22 -8.61 4.88 12.47
C LEU A 22 -8.22 6.26 11.91
N ALA A 23 -7.05 6.77 12.30
CA ALA A 23 -6.52 8.02 11.77
C ALA A 23 -6.20 7.90 10.27
N LEU A 24 -5.59 6.79 9.84
CA LEU A 24 -5.40 6.50 8.42
C LEU A 24 -6.74 6.47 7.69
N CYS A 25 -7.73 5.73 8.20
CA CYS A 25 -9.04 5.63 7.54
C CYS A 25 -9.67 7.01 7.36
N THR A 26 -9.54 7.88 8.36
CA THR A 26 -10.05 9.26 8.31
C THR A 26 -9.37 10.07 7.21
N VAL A 27 -8.04 10.05 7.14
CA VAL A 27 -7.26 10.78 6.11
C VAL A 27 -7.51 10.21 4.71
N ALA A 28 -7.65 8.89 4.63
CA ALA A 28 -7.90 8.15 3.40
C ALA A 28 -9.34 8.27 2.90
N GLY A 29 -10.26 8.84 3.70
CA GLY A 29 -11.70 8.85 3.40
C GLY A 29 -12.32 7.45 3.38
N LEU A 30 -11.72 6.48 4.06
CA LEU A 30 -12.18 5.10 4.16
C LEU A 30 -13.06 4.90 5.39
N GLN A 31 -14.06 4.03 5.28
CA GLN A 31 -14.78 3.54 6.44
C GLN A 31 -13.95 2.43 7.10
N PRO A 32 -13.63 2.52 8.40
CA PRO A 32 -12.89 1.45 9.07
C PRO A 32 -13.61 0.10 8.98
N THR A 33 -12.87 -0.96 8.71
CA THR A 33 -13.32 -2.36 8.69
C THR A 33 -12.60 -3.13 9.80
N ALA A 34 -13.12 -4.29 10.19
CA ALA A 34 -12.47 -5.12 11.19
C ALA A 34 -11.18 -5.75 10.63
N GLU A 35 -11.19 -6.08 9.35
CA GLU A 35 -10.12 -6.77 8.63
C GLU A 35 -9.01 -5.81 8.17
N GLY A 36 -9.32 -4.51 8.01
CA GLY A 36 -8.42 -3.52 7.45
C GLY A 36 -8.49 -3.43 5.92
N TYR A 37 -7.43 -2.86 5.33
CA TYR A 37 -7.28 -2.66 3.90
C TYR A 37 -5.90 -3.08 3.41
N GLY A 38 -5.83 -3.47 2.15
CA GLY A 38 -4.59 -3.52 1.38
C GLY A 38 -4.41 -2.25 0.57
N LEU A 39 -3.17 -1.80 0.45
CA LEU A 39 -2.80 -0.56 -0.21
C LEU A 39 -1.74 -0.88 -1.26
N PHE A 40 -1.94 -0.46 -2.51
CA PHE A 40 -1.01 -0.69 -3.61
C PHE A 40 -0.41 0.61 -4.12
N LEU A 41 0.91 0.63 -4.31
CA LEU A 41 1.59 1.68 -5.04
C LEU A 41 1.37 1.44 -6.53
N VAL A 42 0.74 2.39 -7.19
CA VAL A 42 0.51 2.34 -8.63
C VAL A 42 1.01 3.64 -9.26
N LEU A 43 1.53 3.55 -10.48
CA LEU A 43 1.83 4.70 -11.31
C LEU A 43 0.71 4.91 -12.34
N ASP A 44 0.26 6.15 -12.49
CA ASP A 44 -0.66 6.51 -13.58
C ASP A 44 0.07 6.49 -14.95
N GLY A 45 -0.67 6.75 -16.04
CA GLY A 45 -0.10 6.78 -17.39
C GLY A 45 0.97 7.86 -17.61
N GLY A 46 1.08 8.84 -16.70
CA GLY A 46 2.13 9.86 -16.68
C GLY A 46 3.26 9.56 -15.69
N GLY A 47 3.28 8.38 -15.07
CA GLY A 47 4.28 7.99 -14.08
C GLY A 47 4.07 8.61 -12.69
N ARG A 48 2.93 9.27 -12.44
CA ARG A 48 2.64 9.87 -11.13
C ARG A 48 2.10 8.80 -10.17
N PRO A 49 2.60 8.72 -8.93
CA PRO A 49 2.21 7.67 -8.03
C PRO A 49 0.87 7.98 -7.34
N TYR A 50 0.02 6.97 -7.21
CA TYR A 50 -1.21 7.02 -6.43
C TYR A 50 -1.39 5.72 -5.64
N THR A 51 -2.27 5.78 -4.63
CA THR A 51 -2.63 4.59 -3.86
C THR A 51 -3.89 3.96 -4.41
N ALA A 52 -3.82 2.71 -4.85
CA ALA A 52 -5.02 1.89 -5.07
C ALA A 52 -5.36 1.12 -3.78
N VAL A 53 -6.65 1.08 -3.41
CA VAL A 53 -7.12 0.44 -2.18
C VAL A 53 -7.84 -0.87 -2.50
N THR A 54 -7.61 -1.91 -1.72
CA THR A 54 -8.34 -3.19 -1.76
C THR A 54 -8.82 -3.60 -0.38
N TRP A 55 -9.93 -4.32 -0.32
CA TRP A 55 -10.45 -5.00 0.87
C TRP A 55 -9.87 -6.41 1.04
N ASP A 56 -9.18 -6.92 0.03
CA ASP A 56 -8.65 -8.28 0.02
C ASP A 56 -7.28 -8.32 0.71
N VAL A 57 -7.32 -8.23 2.04
CA VAL A 57 -6.15 -8.20 2.93
C VAL A 57 -5.32 -9.48 2.80
N ASP A 58 -5.97 -10.63 2.68
CA ASP A 58 -5.28 -11.92 2.55
C ASP A 58 -4.57 -12.04 1.20
N TYR A 59 -5.15 -11.51 0.12
CA TYR A 59 -4.45 -11.40 -1.15
C TYR A 59 -3.21 -10.51 -1.04
N VAL A 60 -3.27 -9.39 -0.32
CA VAL A 60 -2.09 -8.53 -0.11
C VAL A 60 -1.02 -9.22 0.73
N ARG A 61 -1.40 -9.95 1.78
CA ARG A 61 -0.45 -10.77 2.57
C ARG A 61 0.29 -11.76 1.67
N MET A 62 -0.44 -12.48 0.82
CA MET A 62 0.15 -13.41 -0.15
C MET A 62 1.12 -12.71 -1.11
N LEU A 63 0.78 -11.52 -1.60
CA LEU A 63 1.68 -10.74 -2.47
C LEU A 63 2.95 -10.29 -1.74
N LEU A 64 2.84 -9.85 -0.48
CA LEU A 64 3.98 -9.45 0.34
C LEU A 64 4.92 -10.64 0.61
N ASP A 65 4.38 -11.82 0.90
CA ASP A 65 5.18 -13.04 1.07
C ASP A 65 5.90 -13.44 -0.23
N ALA A 66 5.23 -13.31 -1.37
CA ALA A 66 5.82 -13.57 -2.69
C ALA A 66 6.97 -12.58 -3.00
N TRP A 67 6.77 -11.29 -2.74
CA TRP A 67 7.83 -10.28 -2.87
C TRP A 67 9.00 -10.54 -1.92
N GLY A 68 8.72 -10.89 -0.66
CA GLY A 68 9.75 -11.23 0.30
C GLY A 68 10.62 -12.38 -0.20
N THR A 69 9.99 -13.43 -0.74
CA THR A 69 10.68 -14.59 -1.31
C THR A 69 11.54 -14.21 -2.53
N ALA A 70 10.98 -13.43 -3.47
CA ALA A 70 11.72 -12.97 -4.65
C ALA A 70 12.91 -12.08 -4.28
N LEU A 71 12.75 -11.17 -3.31
CA LEU A 71 13.82 -10.30 -2.82
C LEU A 71 14.97 -11.11 -2.19
N GLN A 72 14.65 -12.16 -1.41
CA GLN A 72 15.68 -13.05 -0.87
C GLN A 72 16.41 -13.85 -1.96
N ALA A 73 15.74 -14.13 -3.09
CA ALA A 73 16.34 -14.77 -4.25
C ALA A 73 17.12 -13.79 -5.16
N GLY A 74 17.04 -12.48 -4.90
CA GLY A 74 17.65 -11.45 -5.74
C GLY A 74 16.92 -11.24 -7.07
N GLU A 75 15.63 -11.61 -7.13
CA GLU A 75 14.80 -11.49 -8.33
C GLU A 75 13.95 -10.21 -8.29
N GLU A 76 13.82 -9.56 -9.44
CA GLU A 76 12.87 -8.47 -9.62
C GLU A 76 11.49 -9.05 -9.97
N LEU A 77 10.49 -8.75 -9.15
CA LEU A 77 9.14 -9.29 -9.33
C LEU A 77 8.19 -8.21 -9.84
N HIS A 78 7.70 -8.40 -11.06
CA HIS A 78 6.64 -7.59 -11.64
C HIS A 78 5.28 -8.20 -11.29
N ILE A 79 4.48 -7.49 -10.49
CA ILE A 79 3.17 -7.96 -10.06
C ILE A 79 2.09 -7.11 -10.73
N GLU A 80 1.12 -7.80 -11.31
CA GLU A 80 -0.11 -7.18 -11.79
C GLU A 80 -1.31 -7.68 -10.98
N VAL A 81 -2.16 -6.75 -10.56
CA VAL A 81 -3.39 -7.07 -9.83
C VAL A 81 -4.62 -6.91 -10.73
N PRO A 82 -5.64 -7.76 -10.58
CA PRO A 82 -6.92 -7.58 -11.27
C PRO A 82 -7.57 -6.24 -10.86
N ALA A 83 -8.10 -5.50 -11.84
CA ALA A 83 -8.65 -4.17 -11.57
C ALA A 83 -9.92 -4.25 -10.69
N GLU A 84 -10.65 -5.37 -10.74
CA GLU A 84 -11.80 -5.65 -9.89
C GLU A 84 -11.47 -5.78 -8.39
N LYS A 85 -10.19 -5.96 -8.04
CA LYS A 85 -9.73 -5.96 -6.64
C LYS A 85 -9.56 -4.54 -6.09
N VAL A 86 -9.57 -3.51 -6.94
CA VAL A 86 -9.40 -2.11 -6.53
C VAL A 86 -10.76 -1.47 -6.24
N LEU A 87 -10.93 -1.00 -5.01
CA LEU A 87 -12.12 -0.29 -4.55
C LEU A 87 -12.13 1.19 -4.94
N GLY A 88 -10.94 1.78 -5.04
CA GLY A 88 -10.78 3.19 -5.32
C GLY A 88 -9.32 3.60 -5.32
N HIS A 89 -9.09 4.86 -5.65
CA HIS A 89 -7.77 5.48 -5.60
C HIS A 89 -7.76 6.64 -4.61
N ILE A 90 -6.63 6.80 -3.93
CA ILE A 90 -6.33 7.96 -3.12
C ILE A 90 -5.20 8.71 -3.84
N PRO A 91 -5.39 10.01 -4.14
CA PRO A 91 -4.34 10.79 -4.77
C PRO A 91 -3.12 10.82 -3.86
N GLU A 92 -1.95 10.68 -4.47
CA GLU A 92 -0.64 10.72 -3.82
C GLU A 92 -0.32 9.51 -2.93
N TRP A 93 0.70 8.75 -3.35
CA TRP A 93 1.32 7.67 -2.58
C TRP A 93 2.41 8.18 -1.63
N PRO A 94 2.73 7.47 -0.53
CA PRO A 94 2.03 7.56 0.74
C PRO A 94 2.46 8.82 1.52
N TRP A 95 2.89 9.93 0.88
CA TRP A 95 3.50 11.07 1.57
C TRP A 95 2.63 11.62 2.70
N MET A 96 1.29 11.58 2.56
CA MET A 96 0.36 11.95 3.62
C MET A 96 0.30 10.96 4.79
N TRP A 97 0.70 9.70 4.59
CA TRP A 97 0.55 8.60 5.55
C TRP A 97 1.84 8.32 6.32
N VAL A 98 2.99 8.72 5.77
CA VAL A 98 4.31 8.64 6.44
C VAL A 98 4.31 9.36 7.78
N GLY A 99 3.57 10.47 7.90
CA GLY A 99 3.39 11.20 9.16
C GLY A 99 2.57 10.44 10.22
N LEU A 100 1.76 9.47 9.81
CA LEU A 100 0.94 8.62 10.69
C LEU A 100 1.64 7.30 11.07
N THR A 101 2.60 6.83 10.27
CA THR A 101 3.22 5.49 10.40
C THR A 101 4.65 5.45 10.89
N ALA A 102 5.35 6.58 11.05
CA ALA A 102 6.77 6.59 11.42
C ALA A 102 7.58 5.51 10.67
N TRP A 103 7.67 5.67 9.34
CA TRP A 103 8.46 4.80 8.48
C TRP A 103 9.92 4.68 8.98
N PRO A 104 10.57 3.49 8.93
CA PRO A 104 11.96 3.35 9.35
C PRO A 104 12.86 4.29 8.55
N ALA A 105 13.64 5.12 9.26
CA ALA A 105 14.53 6.12 8.69
C ALA A 105 15.50 5.47 7.67
N GLY A 106 15.18 5.53 6.38
CA GLY A 106 16.03 4.95 5.34
C GLY A 106 15.40 4.80 3.96
N ALA A 107 14.09 4.58 3.85
CA ALA A 107 13.45 4.36 2.54
C ALA A 107 12.67 5.60 2.03
N ARG A 108 13.31 6.77 2.07
CA ARG A 108 12.79 7.94 1.35
C ARG A 108 13.26 7.79 -0.11
N PRO A 109 12.39 7.50 -1.09
CA PRO A 109 12.79 7.68 -2.48
C PRO A 109 13.11 9.16 -2.67
N SER A 110 14.26 9.45 -3.28
CA SER A 110 14.68 10.79 -3.64
C SER A 110 13.56 11.45 -4.42
N ALA A 111 12.95 12.50 -3.86
CA ALA A 111 12.12 13.38 -4.65
C ALA A 111 13.05 13.98 -5.71
N GLY A 112 12.86 13.57 -6.97
CA GLY A 112 13.51 14.20 -8.11
C GLY A 112 13.07 15.66 -8.14
N ASP A 113 14.07 16.52 -8.32
CA ASP A 113 14.02 17.99 -8.39
C ASP A 113 12.96 18.53 -9.35
#